data_AF-A0A2N8M8N6-F1
#
_entry.id   AF-A0A2N8M8N6-F1
#
_cell.length_a   1.000
_cell.length_b   1.000
_cell.length_c   1.000
_cell.angle_alpha   90.00
_cell.angle_beta   90.00
_cell.angle_gamma   90.00
#
_symmetry.space_group_name_H-M   'P 1'
#
loop_
_entity.id
_entity.type
_entity.pdbx_description
1 polymer ?
#
loop_
_entity_poly.entity_id
_entity_poly.type
_entity_poly.pdbx_seq_one_letter_code
_entity_poly.pdbx_strand_id
1 'polypeptide(L)'
;MPIFIVVATRKGKSPSFVEAIKRENIKYHELKDDTWLLSYKGTTRELADLLGIREGDTGPGIVCLIESYSGRLPRDAWEWLKIYEGANE
;
A
#
# COMPACT_ATOMS: atom_id res chain seq x y z
N MET A 1 3.64 12.30 4.42
CA MET A 1 3.83 10.97 5.05
C MET A 1 4.39 9.99 4.00
N PRO A 2 5.27 9.01 4.31
CA PRO A 2 5.78 8.09 3.29
C PRO A 2 4.67 7.28 2.61
N ILE A 3 4.77 7.15 1.29
CA ILE A 3 3.84 6.39 0.47
C ILE A 3 4.49 5.09 0.03
N PHE A 4 3.77 4.00 0.20
CA PHE A 4 4.19 2.66 -0.21
C PHE A 4 3.26 2.12 -1.28
N ILE A 5 3.80 1.29 -2.16
CA ILE A 5 3.01 0.41 -3.01
C ILE A 5 3.11 -1.02 -2.49
N VAL A 6 1.96 -1.67 -2.38
CA VAL A 6 1.83 -3.08 -2.02
C VAL A 6 1.24 -3.81 -3.20
N VAL A 7 1.88 -4.90 -3.61
CA VAL A 7 1.43 -5.75 -4.72
C VAL A 7 1.31 -7.18 -4.20
N ALA A 8 0.11 -7.76 -4.26
CA ALA A 8 -0.05 -9.19 -4.04
C ALA A 8 0.48 -9.94 -5.26
N THR A 9 1.39 -10.90 -5.06
CA THR A 9 2.01 -11.62 -6.18
C THR A 9 1.21 -12.87 -6.59
N ARG A 10 0.14 -13.17 -5.86
CA ARG A 10 -0.80 -14.25 -6.17
C ARG A 10 -2.22 -13.71 -6.23
N LYS A 11 -2.86 -13.91 -7.40
CA LYS A 11 -4.26 -13.50 -7.63
C LYS A 11 -5.22 -14.09 -6.59
N GLY A 12 -6.21 -13.29 -6.19
CA GLY A 12 -7.30 -13.72 -5.30
C GLY A 12 -6.95 -13.66 -3.82
N LYS A 13 -5.85 -12.99 -3.45
CA LYS A 13 -5.47 -12.68 -2.07
C LYS A 13 -5.84 -11.25 -1.65
N SER A 14 -6.52 -10.50 -2.50
CA SER A 14 -7.05 -9.15 -2.21
C SER A 14 -7.81 -9.05 -0.88
N PRO A 15 -8.72 -9.98 -0.52
CA PRO A 15 -9.46 -9.87 0.74
C PRO A 15 -8.56 -9.87 1.98
N SER A 16 -7.56 -10.74 2.06
CA SER A 16 -6.68 -10.84 3.22
C SER A 16 -5.75 -9.63 3.38
N PHE A 17 -5.25 -9.08 2.26
CA PHE A 17 -4.49 -7.83 2.29
C PHE A 17 -5.36 -6.66 2.76
N VAL A 18 -6.57 -6.50 2.21
CA VAL A 18 -7.48 -5.42 2.59
C VAL A 18 -7.90 -5.53 4.07
N GLU A 19 -8.14 -6.75 4.56
CA GLU A 19 -8.42 -6.99 5.98
C GLU A 19 -7.25 -6.59 6.88
N ALA A 20 -6.01 -6.95 6.52
CA ALA A 20 -4.84 -6.53 7.26
C ALA A 20 -4.68 -5.00 7.25
N ILE A 21 -4.81 -4.35 6.09
CA ILE A 21 -4.72 -2.88 5.98
C ILE A 21 -5.76 -2.20 6.87
N LYS A 22 -7.01 -2.71 6.88
CA LYS A 22 -8.09 -2.18 7.71
C LYS A 22 -7.85 -2.41 9.20
N ARG A 23 -7.37 -3.60 9.59
CA ARG A 23 -7.05 -3.95 10.97
C ARG A 23 -6.04 -2.97 11.57
N GLU A 24 -5.04 -2.60 10.77
CA GLU A 24 -3.97 -1.68 11.17
C GLU A 24 -4.35 -0.20 11.00
N ASN A 25 -5.59 0.10 10.58
CA ASN A 25 -6.11 1.44 10.33
C ASN A 25 -5.20 2.27 9.40
N ILE A 26 -4.56 1.62 8.42
CA ILE A 26 -3.67 2.28 7.47
C ILE A 26 -4.52 2.95 6.39
N LYS A 27 -4.20 4.20 6.07
CA LYS A 27 -4.83 4.89 4.94
C LYS A 27 -4.32 4.28 3.65
N TYR A 28 -5.24 3.86 2.80
CA TYR A 28 -4.91 3.21 1.54
C TYR A 28 -5.79 3.70 0.39
N HIS A 29 -5.31 3.47 -0.82
CA HIS A 29 -6.07 3.57 -2.05
C HIS A 29 -5.84 2.31 -2.88
N GLU A 30 -6.91 1.66 -3.27
CA GLU A 30 -6.86 0.48 -4.13
C GLU A 30 -6.67 0.90 -5.58
N LEU A 31 -5.68 0.29 -6.23
CA LEU A 31 -5.48 0.37 -7.67
C LEU A 31 -6.18 -0.82 -8.34
N LYS A 32 -5.63 -1.36 -9.43
CA LYS A 32 -6.12 -2.59 -10.05
C LYS A 32 -5.23 -3.77 -9.68
N ASP A 33 -5.74 -4.98 -9.94
CA ASP A 33 -4.96 -6.21 -9.94
C ASP A 33 -4.21 -6.45 -8.61
N ASP A 34 -4.94 -6.39 -7.50
CA ASP A 34 -4.42 -6.67 -6.15
C ASP A 34 -3.20 -5.78 -5.80
N THR A 35 -3.34 -4.49 -6.12
CA THR A 35 -2.32 -3.47 -5.86
C THR A 35 -2.91 -2.30 -5.08
N TRP A 36 -2.18 -1.80 -4.10
CA TRP A 36 -2.63 -0.72 -3.22
C TRP A 36 -1.52 0.30 -3.00
N LEU A 37 -1.90 1.57 -2.88
CA LEU A 37 -1.09 2.63 -2.31
C LEU A 37 -1.43 2.77 -0.83
N LEU A 38 -0.41 2.88 0.02
CA LEU A 38 -0.57 2.99 1.47
C LEU A 38 0.22 4.19 1.98
N SER A 39 -0.37 4.96 2.88
CA SER A 39 0.30 6.03 3.61
C SER A 39 0.62 5.53 5.02
N TYR A 40 1.90 5.30 5.30
CA TYR A 40 2.34 4.66 6.54
C TYR A 40 3.60 5.36 7.10
N LYS A 41 3.69 5.43 8.43
CA LYS A 41 4.86 5.97 9.12
C LYS A 41 5.75 4.81 9.58
N GLY A 42 6.81 4.55 8.84
CA GLY A 42 7.79 3.52 9.15
C GLY A 42 8.57 3.11 7.91
N THR A 43 9.16 1.92 7.96
CA THR A 43 9.96 1.33 6.90
C THR A 43 9.16 0.33 6.06
N THR A 44 9.69 -0.03 4.89
CA THR A 44 9.14 -1.11 4.05
C THR A 44 9.06 -2.44 4.80
N ARG A 45 10.06 -2.73 5.63
CA ARG A 45 10.11 -3.95 6.43
C ARG A 45 9.02 -3.98 7.48
N GLU A 46 8.90 -2.92 8.28
CA GLU A 46 7.87 -2.82 9.32
C GLU A 46 6.48 -2.95 8.71
N LEU A 47 6.22 -2.29 7.57
CA LEU A 47 4.94 -2.42 6.88
C LEU A 47 4.70 -3.85 6.37
N ALA A 48 5.72 -4.53 5.86
CA ALA A 48 5.57 -5.91 5.38
C ALA A 48 5.32 -6.92 6.51
N ASP A 49 6.01 -6.77 7.65
CA ASP A 49 5.77 -7.56 8.86
C ASP A 49 4.34 -7.25 9.40
N LEU A 50 3.94 -5.98 9.45
CA LEU A 50 2.64 -5.55 9.95
C LEU A 50 1.47 -6.08 9.10
N LEU A 51 1.65 -6.16 7.78
CA LEU A 51 0.67 -6.75 6.86
C LEU A 51 0.70 -8.29 6.86
N GLY A 52 1.55 -8.94 7.65
CA GLY A 52 1.65 -10.40 7.74
C GLY A 52 2.19 -11.07 6.46
N ILE A 53 2.89 -10.32 5.62
CA ILE A 53 3.42 -10.82 4.34
C ILE A 53 4.63 -11.72 4.59
N ARG A 54 5.45 -11.38 5.58
CA ARG A 54 6.72 -12.06 5.87
C ARG A 54 6.51 -13.34 6.67
N GLU A 55 5.39 -13.43 7.38
CA GLU A 55 4.92 -14.56 8.19
C GLU A 55 4.01 -15.49 7.37
N GLY A 56 3.45 -15.00 6.26
CA GLY A 56 2.61 -15.78 5.35
C GLY A 56 1.10 -15.73 5.66
N ASP A 57 0.66 -14.85 6.55
CA ASP A 57 -0.72 -14.75 7.01
C ASP A 57 -1.66 -14.21 5.93
N THR A 58 -1.24 -13.17 5.21
CA THR A 58 -2.05 -12.53 4.14
C THR A 58 -1.79 -13.12 2.76
N GLY A 59 -0.66 -13.80 2.59
CA GLY A 59 -0.20 -14.38 1.33
C GLY A 59 1.03 -13.67 0.77
N PRO A 60 1.59 -14.18 -0.35
CA PRO A 60 2.81 -13.61 -0.90
C PRO A 60 2.53 -12.24 -1.52
N GLY A 61 3.40 -11.28 -1.22
CA GLY A 61 3.32 -9.91 -1.72
C GLY A 61 4.64 -9.19 -1.57
N ILE A 62 4.73 -8.01 -2.16
CA ILE A 62 5.88 -7.11 -2.04
C ILE A 62 5.42 -5.74 -1.53
N VAL A 63 6.29 -5.08 -0.77
CA VAL A 63 6.12 -3.72 -0.30
C VAL A 63 7.30 -2.88 -0.78
N CYS A 64 7.02 -1.79 -1.48
CA CYS A 64 8.04 -0.87 -1.96
C CYS A 64 7.72 0.56 -1.50
N LEU A 65 8.75 1.28 -1.04
CA LEU A 65 8.65 2.72 -0.81
C LEU A 65 8.62 3.43 -2.16
N ILE A 66 7.69 4.36 -2.35
CA ILE A 66 7.69 5.26 -3.49
C ILE A 66 8.51 6.50 -3.10
N GLU A 67 9.75 6.56 -3.56
CA GLU A 67 10.62 7.74 -3.37
C GLU A 67 10.41 8.78 -4.47
N SER A 68 10.07 8.33 -5.68
CA SER A 68 9.69 9.15 -6.81
C SER A 68 8.83 8.32 -7.75
N TYR A 69 7.99 8.99 -8.55
CA TYR A 69 7.22 8.36 -9.60
C TYR A 69 7.17 9.25 -10.83
N SER A 70 7.06 8.63 -12.00
CA SER A 70 6.88 9.32 -13.28
C SER A 70 5.90 8.52 -14.12
N GLY A 71 4.81 9.14 -14.57
CA GLY A 71 3.77 8.46 -15.33
C GLY A 71 2.39 9.09 -15.18
N ARG A 72 1.36 8.30 -15.51
CA ARG A 72 -0.04 8.68 -15.37
C ARG A 72 -0.73 7.72 -14.42
N LEU A 73 -1.50 8.28 -13.50
CA LEU A 73 -2.40 7.54 -12.63
C LEU A 73 -3.85 7.94 -12.95
N PRO A 74 -4.83 7.07 -12.64
CA PRO A 74 -6.23 7.45 -12.56
C PRO A 74 -6.42 8.70 -11.69
N ARG A 75 -7.45 9.50 -12.01
CA ARG A 75 -7.66 10.80 -11.36
C ARG A 75 -7.83 10.68 -9.85
N ASP A 76 -8.58 9.69 -9.40
CA ASP A 76 -8.84 9.36 -8.00
C ASP A 76 -7.58 8.97 -7.24
N ALA A 77 -6.71 8.15 -7.84
CA ALA A 77 -5.41 7.81 -7.27
C ALA A 77 -4.50 9.05 -7.14
N TRP A 78 -4.55 9.95 -8.13
CA TRP A 78 -3.81 11.21 -8.11
C TRP A 78 -4.33 12.14 -6.99
N GLU A 79 -5.65 12.28 -6.86
CA GLU A 79 -6.27 13.07 -5.80
C GLU A 79 -5.94 12.50 -4.41
N TRP A 80 -5.92 11.18 -4.26
CA TRP A 80 -5.49 10.53 -3.02
C TRP A 80 -4.01 10.82 -2.71
N LEU A 81 -3.10 10.73 -3.69
CA LEU A 81 -1.69 11.05 -3.48
C LEU A 81 -1.49 12.48 -3.00
N LYS A 82 -2.17 13.47 -3.60
CA LYS A 82 -2.08 14.88 -3.14
C LYS A 82 -2.42 15.04 -1.66
N ILE A 83 -3.40 14.30 -1.17
CA ILE A 83 -3.84 14.38 0.24
C ILE A 83 -2.76 13.83 1.19
N TYR A 84 -2.07 12.75 0.82
CA TYR A 84 -1.17 12.03 1.74
C TYR A 84 0.34 12.29 1.50
N GLU A 85 0.70 12.66 0.27
CA GLU A 85 2.02 13.19 -0.12
C GLU A 85 2.15 14.65 0.35
N GLY A 86 1.10 15.46 0.13
CA GLY A 86 1.04 16.89 0.48
C GLY A 86 0.71 17.22 1.94
N ALA A 87 0.39 16.24 2.80
CA ALA A 87 0.24 16.44 4.25
C ALA A 87 1.59 16.72 4.98
N ASN A 88 2.59 17.22 4.25
CA ASN A 88 3.89 17.66 4.73
C ASN A 88 4.08 19.19 4.61
N GLU A 89 3.01 19.95 4.31
CA GLU A 89 3.00 21.42 4.44
C GLU A 89 2.60 21.88 5.85
#